data_AF-A0A3C1S6Z2-F1
#
_entry.id   AF-A0A3C1S6Z2-F1
#
_cell.length_a   1.000
_cell.length_b   1.000
_cell.length_c   1.000
_cell.angle_alpha   90.00
_cell.angle_beta   90.00
_cell.angle_gamma   90.00
#
_symmetry.space_group_name_H-M   'P 1'
#
loop_
_entity.id
_entity.type
_entity.pdbx_description
1 polymer ?
#
loop_
_entity_poly.entity_id
_entity_poly.type
_entity_poly.pdbx_seq_one_letter_code
_entity_poly.pdbx_strand_id
1 'polypeptide(L)' 'SAPQPKLIEILKLLPKTNCRECGQPTCMVFASLAVEGVKGVEDCPALAGENREKLSEYLKQFKLGY' A
#
# COMPACT_ATOMS: atom_id res chain seq x y z
N SER A 1 -1.23 -18.12 12.84
CA SER A 1 -1.42 -16.71 12.44
C SER A 1 -1.79 -16.63 10.98
N ALA A 2 -2.70 -15.74 10.57
CA ALA A 2 -2.98 -15.53 9.15
C ALA A 2 -1.75 -14.89 8.46
N PRO A 3 -1.48 -15.20 7.18
CA PRO A 3 -0.43 -14.52 6.43
C PRO A 3 -0.73 -13.02 6.35
N GLN A 4 0.32 -12.19 6.46
CA GLN A 4 0.23 -10.73 6.38
C GLN A 4 0.94 -10.21 5.12
N PRO A 5 0.51 -9.07 4.55
CA PRO A 5 1.24 -8.41 3.48
C PRO A 5 2.67 -8.08 3.92
N LYS A 6 3.63 -8.18 3.01
CA LYS A 6 5.02 -7.82 3.26
C LYS A 6 5.24 -6.36 2.91
N LEU A 7 5.71 -5.58 3.88
CA LEU A 7 6.04 -4.15 3.71
C LEU A 7 6.83 -3.87 2.43
N ILE A 8 7.89 -4.66 2.18
CA ILE A 8 8.78 -4.44 1.03
C ILE A 8 8.08 -4.68 -0.31
N GLU A 9 7.10 -5.59 -0.38
CA GLU A 9 6.33 -5.84 -1.60
C GLU A 9 5.38 -4.69 -1.90
N ILE A 10 4.75 -4.12 -0.87
CA ILE A 10 3.94 -2.90 -1.02
C ILE A 10 4.84 -1.74 -1.45
N LEU A 11 5.94 -1.51 -0.73
CA LEU A 11 6.86 -0.39 -0.99
C LEU A 11 7.44 -0.44 -2.41
N LYS A 12 7.69 -1.62 -2.98
CA LYS A 12 8.17 -1.79 -4.36
C LYS A 12 7.19 -1.24 -5.40
N LEU A 13 5.89 -1.33 -5.14
CA LEU A 13 4.83 -0.90 -6.06
C LEU A 13 4.44 0.58 -5.87
N LEU A 14 4.86 1.21 -4.77
CA LEU A 14 4.61 2.64 -4.57
C LEU A 14 5.49 3.51 -5.48
N PRO A 15 5.06 4.76 -5.77
CA PRO A 15 5.87 5.72 -6.53
C PRO A 15 7.19 6.12 -5.87
N LYS A 16 7.33 5.92 -4.55
CA LYS A 16 8.53 6.24 -3.73
C LYS A 16 8.98 7.72 -3.80
N THR A 17 8.07 8.62 -4.15
CA THR A 17 8.34 10.06 -4.25
C THR A 17 8.38 10.75 -2.89
N ASN A 18 7.83 10.11 -1.84
CA ASN A 18 7.56 10.74 -0.54
C ASN A 18 6.77 12.06 -0.67
N CYS A 19 5.85 12.16 -1.63
CA CYS A 19 5.11 13.40 -1.95
C CYS A 19 4.22 13.93 -0.83
N ARG A 20 3.84 13.08 0.14
CA ARG A 20 2.93 13.39 1.26
C ARG A 20 1.49 13.76 0.87
N GLU A 21 1.10 13.57 -0.39
CA GLU A 21 -0.27 13.80 -0.87
C GLU A 21 -1.31 12.91 -0.18
N CYS A 22 -0.89 11.75 0.33
CA CYS A 22 -1.71 10.84 1.14
C CYS A 22 -1.71 11.16 2.66
N GLY A 23 -1.11 12.27 3.06
CA GLY A 23 -0.98 12.70 4.46
C GLY A 23 0.10 11.96 5.27
N GLN A 24 0.86 11.06 4.66
CA GLN A 24 1.91 10.29 5.34
C GLN A 24 3.31 10.90 5.11
N PRO A 25 4.21 10.87 6.11
CA PRO A 25 5.52 11.51 6.02
C PRO A 25 6.46 10.85 5.00
N THR A 26 6.30 9.55 4.74
CA THR A 26 7.06 8.78 3.74
C THR A 26 6.20 7.69 3.10
N CYS A 27 6.61 7.21 1.92
CA CYS A 27 5.99 6.04 1.29
C CYS A 27 6.14 4.77 2.14
N MET A 28 7.18 4.68 2.98
CA MET A 28 7.35 3.55 3.91
C MET A 28 6.27 3.56 4.99
N VAL A 29 5.89 4.73 5.53
CA VAL A 29 4.78 4.84 6.50
C VAL A 29 3.45 4.47 5.84
N PHE A 30 3.21 4.93 4.61
CA PHE A 30 2.05 4.46 3.84
C PHE A 30 2.04 2.94 3.68
N ALA A 31 3.18 2.33 3.33
CA ALA A 31 3.29 0.88 3.17
C ALA A 31 2.99 0.14 4.49
N SER A 32 3.47 0.63 5.64
CA SER A 32 3.16 0.05 6.95
C SER A 32 1.65 0.08 7.24
N LEU A 33 1.00 1.21 7.01
CA LEU A 33 -0.45 1.33 7.20
C LEU A 33 -1.25 0.43 6.24
N ALA A 34 -0.73 0.18 5.05
CA ALA A 34 -1.32 -0.78 4.12
C ALA A 34 -1.13 -2.25 4.56
N VAL A 35 0.01 -2.58 5.20
CA VAL A 35 0.17 -3.90 5.86
C VAL A 35 -0.88 -4.09 6.96
N GLU A 36 -1.17 -3.03 7.71
CA GLU A 36 -2.17 -3.03 8.79
C GLU A 36 -3.62 -2.96 8.29
N GLY A 37 -3.85 -2.76 6.98
CA GLY A 37 -5.17 -2.60 6.39
C GLY A 37 -5.82 -1.24 6.61
N VAL A 38 -5.12 -0.29 7.23
CA VAL A 38 -5.59 1.09 7.48
C VAL A 38 -5.64 1.91 6.19
N LYS A 39 -4.78 1.59 5.22
CA LYS A 39 -4.67 2.30 3.93
C LYS A 39 -4.75 1.32 2.76
N GLY A 40 -5.55 1.64 1.76
CA GLY A 40 -5.68 0.90 0.51
C GLY A 40 -5.06 1.63 -0.68
N VAL A 41 -5.12 1.03 -1.87
CA VAL A 41 -4.62 1.63 -3.12
C VAL A 41 -5.26 2.98 -3.44
N GLU A 42 -6.50 3.18 -3.00
CA GLU A 42 -7.28 4.41 -3.16
C GLU A 42 -6.72 5.59 -2.36
N ASP A 43 -5.95 5.32 -1.30
CA ASP A 43 -5.43 6.32 -0.39
C ASP A 43 -4.11 6.96 -0.83
N CYS A 44 -3.49 6.49 -1.93
CA CYS A 44 -2.28 7.10 -2.49
C CYS A 44 -2.61 7.79 -3.82
N PRO A 45 -2.80 9.12 -3.86
CA PRO A 45 -3.17 9.84 -5.08
C PRO A 45 -2.16 9.68 -6.22
N ALA A 46 -0.86 9.61 -5.88
CA ALA A 46 0.22 9.41 -6.83
C ALA A 46 0.33 7.96 -7.36
N LEU A 47 -0.39 6.99 -6.78
CA LEU A 47 -0.38 5.60 -7.23
C LEU A 47 -1.39 5.40 -8.36
N ALA A 48 -0.88 5.21 -9.58
CA ALA A 48 -1.68 5.06 -10.79
C ALA A 48 -1.16 3.94 -11.71
N GLY A 49 -1.97 3.61 -12.73
CA GLY A 49 -1.62 2.63 -13.76
C GLY A 49 -1.40 1.22 -13.23
N GLU A 50 -0.52 0.48 -13.90
CA GLU A 50 -0.23 -0.94 -13.64
C GLU A 50 0.18 -1.22 -12.18
N ASN A 51 0.93 -0.30 -11.56
CA ASN A 51 1.35 -0.47 -10.17
C ASN A 51 0.18 -0.42 -9.17
N ARG A 52 -0.85 0.36 -9.47
CA ARG A 52 -2.08 0.43 -8.67
C ARG A 52 -2.85 -0.90 -8.75
N GLU A 53 -2.96 -1.44 -9.95
CA GLU A 53 -3.61 -2.73 -10.21
C GLU A 53 -2.88 -3.87 -9.50
N LYS A 54 -1.56 -3.96 -9.68
CA LYS A 54 -0.70 -4.93 -9.00
C LYS A 54 -0.82 -4.86 -7.48
N LEU A 55 -0.86 -3.64 -6.91
CA LEU A 55 -0.99 -3.49 -5.46
C LEU A 55 -2.40 -3.92 -4.99
N SER A 56 -3.45 -3.61 -5.76
CA SER A 56 -4.82 -4.04 -5.46
C SER A 56 -4.92 -5.57 -5.47
N GLU A 57 -4.39 -6.22 -6.49
CA GLU A 57 -4.36 -7.69 -6.60
C GLU A 57 -3.54 -8.34 -5.49
N TYR A 58 -2.39 -7.76 -5.15
CA TYR A 58 -1.56 -8.22 -4.05
C TYR A 58 -2.31 -8.18 -2.72
N LEU A 59 -2.94 -7.05 -2.39
CA LEU A 59 -3.65 -6.87 -1.12
C LEU A 59 -4.88 -7.78 -1.00
N LYS A 60 -5.58 -8.10 -2.11
CA LYS A 60 -6.74 -9.03 -2.13
C LYS A 60 -6.40 -10.46 -1.66
N GLN A 61 -5.12 -10.85 -1.67
CA GLN A 61 -4.69 -12.18 -1.20
C GLN A 61 -4.76 -12.31 0.34
N PHE A 62 -4.86 -11.19 1.04
CA PHE A 62 -4.86 -11.13 2.49
C PHE A 62 -6.27 -10.78 2.97
N LYS A 63 -6.79 -11.54 3.93
CA LYS A 63 -8.05 -11.20 4.61
C LYS A 63 -7.77 -10.05 5.58
N LEU A 64 -7.72 -8.82 5.05
CA LEU A 64 -7.70 -7.61 5.86
C LEU A 64 -9.12 -7.44 6.39
N GLY A 65 -9.34 -7.88 7.63
CA GLY A 65 -10.65 -7.87 8.26
C GLY A 65 -11.18 -6.45 8.39
N TYR A 66 -12.26 -6.17 7.67
CA TYR A 66 -13.26 -5.16 8.00
C TYR A 66 -14.59 -5.87 8.22
#